data_AF-A0A8T5GKD0-F1
#
_entry.id   AF-A0A8T5GKD0-F1
#
_cell.length_a   1.000
_cell.length_b   1.000
_cell.length_c   1.000
_cell.angle_alpha   90.00
_cell.angle_beta   90.00
_cell.angle_gamma   90.00
#
_symmetry.space_group_name_H-M   'P 1'
#
loop_
_entity.id
_entity.type
_entity.pdbx_description
1 polymer ?
#
loop_
_entity_poly.entity_id
_entity_poly.type
_entity_poly.pdbx_seq_one_letter_code
_entity_poly.pdbx_strand_id
1 'polypeptide(L)'
;MKKALAQNPNLLRTLIGLSLTLIFLLSYAVYGATVSPSAYIYTTEPTVTVADSLEDSDDIVRIYDGDSNTTTWAWSVPANGQNLTWVNVSATDLSDGTVLKVMNGAKLYSHPLLGAVYTLENPLEEEFSCADRCFHNVTHERTSEDGEDISFFALTSVDPARRSNGSVFAKDIDGAWEEANKSVNYLHSPSLIRIEVIELGNRTTQPFIEVETVNEELREVKVFSVDAATEFVWALAAVVGCFSIVLIPSFTVYFAAQAKEKRDEAKVELAKSKVVNDAIDAVE
;
A
#
# COMPACT_ATOMS: atom_id res chain seq x y z
N MET A 1 43.98 28.69 -22.25
CA MET A 1 43.47 27.47 -21.58
C MET A 1 44.37 26.24 -21.65
N LYS A 2 45.34 26.09 -22.58
CA LYS A 2 46.25 24.92 -22.63
C LYS A 2 47.28 24.81 -21.49
N LYS A 3 47.45 25.85 -20.67
CA LYS A 3 48.58 25.97 -19.73
C LYS A 3 48.28 25.54 -18.28
N ALA A 4 47.01 25.35 -17.90
CA ALA A 4 46.62 24.92 -16.55
C ALA A 4 46.51 23.39 -16.38
N LEU A 5 46.28 22.64 -17.47
CA LEU A 5 46.17 21.17 -17.47
C LEU A 5 47.53 20.45 -17.58
N ALA A 6 48.60 21.16 -17.94
CA ALA A 6 49.92 20.57 -18.22
C ALA A 6 50.85 20.43 -17.00
N GLN A 7 50.44 20.88 -15.80
CA GLN A 7 51.33 20.96 -14.64
C GLN A 7 51.24 19.79 -13.64
N ASN A 8 50.41 18.77 -13.87
CA ASN A 8 50.36 17.63 -12.95
C ASN A 8 50.03 16.30 -13.65
N PRO A 9 51.01 15.60 -14.24
CA PRO A 9 50.80 14.30 -14.90
C PRO A 9 50.29 13.21 -13.94
N ASN A 10 50.51 13.37 -12.63
CA ASN A 10 49.91 12.51 -11.61
C ASN A 10 48.39 12.68 -11.49
N LEU A 11 47.84 13.86 -11.78
CA LEU A 11 46.40 14.15 -11.68
C LEU A 11 45.61 13.44 -12.78
N LEU A 12 46.17 13.36 -14.00
CA LEU A 12 45.54 12.62 -15.09
C LEU A 12 45.54 11.11 -14.82
N ARG A 13 46.63 10.60 -14.26
CA ARG A 13 46.78 9.16 -13.93
C ARG A 13 45.89 8.75 -12.76
N THR A 14 45.73 9.60 -11.75
CA THR A 14 44.80 9.35 -10.64
C THR A 14 43.35 9.49 -11.09
N LEU A 15 43.01 10.46 -11.94
CA LEU A 15 41.65 10.62 -12.46
C LEU A 15 41.22 9.44 -13.34
N ILE A 16 42.13 8.95 -14.20
CA ILE A 16 41.89 7.73 -15.01
C ILE A 16 41.78 6.50 -14.10
N GLY A 17 42.68 6.34 -13.12
CA GLY A 17 42.65 5.22 -12.18
C GLY A 17 41.37 5.17 -11.35
N LEU A 18 40.94 6.31 -10.83
CA LEU A 18 39.72 6.44 -10.01
C LEU A 18 38.45 6.25 -10.85
N SER A 19 38.45 6.69 -12.12
CA SER A 19 37.35 6.43 -13.05
C SER A 19 37.22 4.94 -13.38
N LEU A 20 38.35 4.25 -13.63
CA LEU A 20 38.36 2.81 -13.92
C LEU A 20 37.90 1.98 -12.71
N THR A 21 38.38 2.30 -11.50
CA THR A 21 37.92 1.60 -10.29
C THR A 21 36.44 1.84 -10.04
N LEU A 22 35.94 3.05 -10.29
CA LEU A 22 34.51 3.36 -10.18
C LEU A 22 33.68 2.54 -11.18
N ILE A 23 34.14 2.42 -12.43
CA ILE A 23 33.46 1.60 -13.45
C ILE A 23 33.39 0.14 -13.00
N PHE A 24 34.49 -0.44 -12.50
CA PHE A 24 34.48 -1.82 -12.02
C PHE A 24 33.58 -2.04 -10.80
N LEU A 25 33.60 -1.11 -9.84
CA LEU A 25 32.71 -1.15 -8.68
C LEU A 25 31.23 -1.05 -9.09
N LEU A 26 30.89 -0.12 -9.97
CA LEU A 26 29.53 0.03 -10.49
C LEU A 26 29.11 -1.20 -11.30
N SER A 27 29.99 -1.74 -12.13
CA SER A 27 29.71 -2.95 -12.93
C SER A 27 29.47 -4.16 -12.03
N TYR A 28 30.26 -4.31 -10.95
CA TYR A 28 30.07 -5.36 -9.96
C TYR A 28 28.77 -5.16 -9.16
N ALA A 29 28.43 -3.93 -8.78
CA ALA A 29 27.17 -3.63 -8.10
C ALA A 29 25.96 -3.94 -8.99
N VAL A 30 26.01 -3.58 -10.28
CA VAL A 30 24.98 -3.92 -11.27
C VAL A 30 24.89 -5.44 -11.45
N TYR A 31 26.01 -6.13 -11.60
CA TYR A 31 26.05 -7.59 -11.70
C TYR A 31 25.43 -8.26 -10.45
N GLY A 32 25.79 -7.77 -9.25
CA GLY A 32 25.23 -8.23 -7.99
C GLY A 32 23.71 -8.05 -7.92
N ALA A 33 23.18 -6.92 -8.41
CA ALA A 33 21.75 -6.67 -8.48
C ALA A 33 21.02 -7.55 -9.51
N THR A 34 21.70 -7.98 -10.58
CA THR A 34 21.13 -8.88 -11.59
C THR A 34 21.18 -10.37 -11.23
N VAL A 35 22.05 -10.77 -10.29
CA VAL A 35 22.22 -12.18 -9.87
C VAL A 35 21.56 -12.46 -8.51
N SER A 36 21.16 -11.43 -7.76
CA SER A 36 20.37 -11.57 -6.54
C SER A 36 18.95 -12.10 -6.82
N PRO A 37 18.30 -12.80 -5.87
CA PRO A 37 16.91 -13.23 -6.00
C PRO A 37 16.04 -12.06 -6.45
N SER A 38 15.28 -12.24 -7.52
CA SER A 38 14.36 -11.22 -7.99
C SER A 38 13.14 -11.17 -7.08
N ALA A 39 12.60 -9.97 -6.89
CA ALA A 39 11.25 -9.82 -6.37
C ALA A 39 10.26 -10.30 -7.43
N TYR A 40 9.24 -11.02 -7.01
CA TYR A 40 8.11 -11.43 -7.84
C TYR A 40 6.84 -10.88 -7.20
N ILE A 41 5.89 -10.46 -8.03
CA ILE A 41 4.55 -10.05 -7.61
C ILE A 41 3.60 -11.18 -7.95
N TYR A 42 2.80 -11.59 -6.97
CA TYR A 42 1.71 -12.54 -7.18
C TYR A 42 0.37 -11.84 -7.13
N THR A 43 -0.59 -12.37 -7.88
CA THR A 43 -1.98 -11.90 -7.89
C THR A 43 -2.92 -13.00 -7.43
N THR A 44 -3.95 -12.60 -6.69
CA THR A 44 -5.02 -13.48 -6.22
C THR A 44 -6.33 -13.16 -6.94
N GLU A 45 -7.19 -14.16 -7.11
CA GLU A 45 -8.51 -14.03 -7.70
C GLU A 45 -9.59 -14.41 -6.67
N PRO A 46 -10.49 -13.47 -6.31
CA PRO A 46 -11.56 -13.75 -5.36
C PRO A 46 -12.73 -14.47 -6.06
N THR A 47 -13.20 -15.55 -5.43
CA THR A 47 -14.46 -16.22 -5.73
C THR A 47 -15.44 -15.91 -4.60
N VAL A 48 -16.56 -15.28 -4.95
CA VAL A 48 -17.61 -14.90 -4.00
C VAL A 48 -18.74 -15.92 -4.06
N THR A 49 -19.14 -16.44 -2.91
CA THR A 49 -20.31 -17.31 -2.76
C THR A 49 -21.29 -16.65 -1.80
N VAL A 50 -22.53 -16.49 -2.24
CA VAL A 50 -23.62 -15.91 -1.44
C VAL A 50 -24.61 -17.02 -1.09
N ALA A 51 -25.01 -17.07 0.17
CA ALA A 51 -26.11 -17.90 0.66
C ALA A 51 -27.11 -17.00 1.37
N ASP A 52 -28.40 -17.14 1.07
CA ASP A 52 -29.44 -16.33 1.68
C ASP A 52 -30.50 -17.18 2.39
N SER A 53 -31.23 -16.52 3.29
CA SER A 53 -32.24 -17.15 4.13
C SER A 53 -33.56 -17.49 3.41
N LEU A 54 -33.71 -17.12 2.14
CA LEU A 54 -34.89 -17.43 1.33
C LEU A 54 -34.68 -18.72 0.53
N GLU A 55 -33.47 -18.95 0.03
CA GLU A 55 -33.09 -20.15 -0.71
C GLU A 55 -32.96 -21.38 0.20
N ASP A 56 -32.47 -21.20 1.44
CA ASP A 56 -32.23 -22.29 2.42
C ASP A 56 -33.28 -22.35 3.55
N SER A 57 -34.54 -21.99 3.25
CA SER A 57 -35.60 -21.83 4.27
C SER A 57 -35.96 -23.09 5.08
N ASP A 58 -35.63 -24.29 4.59
CA ASP A 58 -35.94 -25.57 5.25
C ASP A 58 -35.03 -25.89 6.45
N ASP A 59 -33.84 -25.28 6.54
CA ASP A 59 -32.84 -25.54 7.61
C ASP A 59 -32.89 -24.52 8.76
N ILE A 60 -33.90 -23.63 8.74
CA ILE A 60 -34.04 -22.54 9.71
C ILE A 60 -34.71 -23.06 10.98
N VAL A 61 -34.01 -22.94 12.09
CA VAL A 61 -34.53 -23.36 13.40
C VAL A 61 -35.09 -22.16 14.14
N ARG A 62 -36.39 -22.18 14.43
CA ARG A 62 -37.07 -21.19 15.27
C ARG A 62 -37.33 -21.75 16.66
N ILE A 63 -36.83 -21.07 17.69
CA ILE A 63 -37.02 -21.44 19.10
C ILE A 63 -37.61 -20.25 19.84
N TYR A 64 -38.78 -20.42 20.43
CA TYR A 64 -39.36 -19.43 21.34
C TYR A 64 -39.14 -19.87 22.79
N ASP A 65 -38.53 -19.01 23.58
CA ASP A 65 -38.37 -19.18 25.02
C ASP A 65 -39.39 -18.31 25.77
N GLY A 66 -40.33 -18.96 26.45
CA GLY A 66 -41.39 -18.30 27.20
C GLY A 66 -40.93 -17.66 28.50
N ASP A 67 -39.79 -18.08 29.06
CA ASP A 67 -39.26 -17.55 30.32
C ASP A 67 -38.55 -16.21 30.08
N SER A 68 -37.76 -16.12 29.01
CA SER A 68 -37.10 -14.88 28.58
C SER A 68 -37.95 -14.02 27.65
N ASN A 69 -39.08 -14.56 27.15
CA ASN A 69 -39.93 -13.94 26.13
C ASN A 69 -39.11 -13.53 24.89
N THR A 70 -38.28 -14.42 24.38
CA THR A 70 -37.46 -14.19 23.19
C THR A 70 -37.69 -15.26 22.12
N THR A 71 -37.57 -14.88 20.86
CA THR A 71 -37.52 -15.79 19.73
C THR A 71 -36.10 -15.80 19.17
N THR A 72 -35.50 -16.99 19.07
CA THR A 72 -34.22 -17.21 18.42
C THR A 72 -34.44 -17.88 17.08
N TRP A 73 -33.92 -17.26 16.03
CA TRP A 73 -33.78 -17.83 14.71
C TRP A 73 -32.34 -18.28 14.52
N ALA A 74 -32.10 -19.48 14.03
CA ALA A 74 -30.76 -20.01 13.83
C ALA A 74 -30.58 -20.62 12.44
N TRP A 75 -29.45 -20.30 11.82
CA TRP A 75 -29.01 -20.76 10.50
C TRP A 75 -27.62 -21.37 10.60
N SER A 76 -27.31 -22.31 9.71
CA SER A 76 -25.96 -22.87 9.59
C SER A 76 -25.56 -22.90 8.12
N VAL A 77 -24.61 -22.07 7.75
CA VAL A 77 -24.13 -21.93 6.37
C VAL A 77 -22.80 -22.65 6.22
N PRO A 78 -22.72 -23.72 5.41
CA PRO A 78 -21.45 -24.37 5.10
C PRO A 78 -20.65 -23.51 4.12
N ALA A 79 -19.49 -23.00 4.55
CA ALA A 79 -18.55 -22.31 3.66
C ALA A 79 -17.47 -23.26 3.13
N ASN A 80 -16.90 -22.95 1.96
CA ASN A 80 -15.68 -23.63 1.50
C ASN A 80 -14.50 -23.13 2.33
N GLY A 81 -13.91 -23.99 3.16
CA GLY A 81 -12.76 -23.61 4.00
C GLY A 81 -11.43 -23.44 3.27
N GLN A 82 -11.31 -23.88 2.02
CA GLN A 82 -10.07 -23.75 1.24
C GLN A 82 -9.91 -22.31 0.75
N ASN A 83 -8.86 -21.64 1.23
CA ASN A 83 -8.56 -20.23 0.98
C ASN A 83 -9.70 -19.27 1.34
N LEU A 84 -10.53 -19.62 2.32
CA LEU A 84 -11.56 -18.72 2.84
C LEU A 84 -10.89 -17.52 3.51
N THR A 85 -11.20 -16.31 3.08
CA THR A 85 -10.60 -15.07 3.58
C THR A 85 -11.59 -14.18 4.31
N TRP A 86 -12.83 -14.06 3.80
CA TRP A 86 -13.87 -13.21 4.37
C TRP A 86 -15.17 -13.96 4.60
N VAL A 87 -15.88 -13.53 5.64
CA VAL A 87 -17.27 -13.90 5.93
C VAL A 87 -18.00 -12.61 6.28
N ASN A 88 -18.98 -12.24 5.45
CA ASN A 88 -19.86 -11.10 5.68
C ASN A 88 -21.26 -11.63 5.94
N VAL A 89 -21.94 -11.04 6.92
CA VAL A 89 -23.33 -11.36 7.24
C VAL A 89 -24.10 -10.05 7.26
N SER A 90 -25.13 -9.95 6.44
CA SER A 90 -26.11 -8.87 6.45
C SER A 90 -27.42 -9.40 7.02
N ALA A 91 -28.03 -8.62 7.90
CA ALA A 91 -29.29 -8.93 8.54
C ALA A 91 -30.23 -7.73 8.43
N THR A 92 -31.41 -7.96 7.87
CA THR A 92 -32.42 -6.93 7.59
C THR A 92 -33.80 -7.41 8.06
N ASP A 93 -34.79 -6.52 8.07
CA ASP A 93 -36.12 -6.75 8.63
C ASP A 93 -36.07 -7.16 10.11
N LEU A 94 -35.20 -6.50 10.88
CA LEU A 94 -34.97 -6.75 12.31
C LEU A 94 -35.96 -5.97 13.18
N SER A 95 -36.24 -6.49 14.38
CA SER A 95 -37.00 -5.75 15.40
C SER A 95 -36.11 -4.98 16.37
N ASP A 96 -36.68 -3.99 17.04
CA ASP A 96 -35.98 -3.18 18.05
C ASP A 96 -35.33 -4.05 19.13
N GLY A 97 -34.07 -3.75 19.46
CA GLY A 97 -33.29 -4.49 20.45
C GLY A 97 -32.85 -5.90 20.01
N THR A 98 -32.86 -6.19 18.71
CA THR A 98 -32.42 -7.48 18.17
C THR A 98 -30.92 -7.70 18.37
N VAL A 99 -30.53 -8.92 18.74
CA VAL A 99 -29.12 -9.33 18.86
C VAL A 99 -28.78 -10.35 17.78
N LEU A 100 -27.85 -9.97 16.89
CA LEU A 100 -27.22 -10.85 15.92
C LEU A 100 -25.98 -11.51 16.55
N LYS A 101 -25.92 -12.84 16.53
CA LYS A 101 -24.73 -13.61 16.89
C LYS A 101 -24.20 -14.35 15.68
N VAL A 102 -22.91 -14.19 15.41
CA VAL A 102 -22.20 -14.95 14.37
C VAL A 102 -21.15 -15.82 15.02
N MET A 103 -21.22 -17.12 14.74
CA MET A 103 -20.42 -18.15 15.39
C MET A 103 -19.68 -19.01 14.39
N ASN A 104 -18.42 -19.31 14.70
CA ASN A 104 -17.64 -20.28 13.94
C ASN A 104 -16.64 -20.99 14.87
N GLY A 105 -16.57 -22.32 14.74
CA GLY A 105 -15.72 -23.15 15.60
C GLY A 105 -14.22 -22.92 15.42
N ALA A 106 -13.78 -22.48 14.25
CA ALA A 106 -12.39 -22.13 13.95
C ALA A 106 -12.02 -20.70 14.38
N LYS A 107 -13.00 -19.93 14.90
CA LYS A 107 -12.94 -18.51 15.27
C LYS A 107 -12.84 -17.58 14.08
N LEU A 108 -13.32 -16.37 14.27
CA LEU A 108 -13.26 -15.29 13.29
C LEU A 108 -12.63 -14.05 13.92
N TYR A 109 -11.98 -13.25 13.09
CA TYR A 109 -11.52 -11.91 13.41
C TYR A 109 -12.60 -10.90 13.03
N SER A 110 -13.18 -10.20 13.99
CA SER A 110 -14.16 -9.14 13.71
C SER A 110 -13.87 -7.87 14.53
N HIS A 111 -14.34 -6.74 14.02
CA HIS A 111 -14.35 -5.47 14.74
C HIS A 111 -15.48 -4.60 14.20
N PRO A 112 -16.11 -3.70 14.98
CA PRO A 112 -17.14 -2.79 14.47
C PRO A 112 -16.67 -1.86 13.33
N LEU A 113 -15.38 -1.51 13.30
CA LEU A 113 -14.78 -0.71 12.23
C LEU A 113 -14.32 -1.53 11.01
N LEU A 114 -14.38 -2.86 11.07
CA LEU A 114 -13.99 -3.69 9.92
C LEU A 114 -15.06 -3.54 8.83
N GLY A 115 -14.65 -3.20 7.61
CA GLY A 115 -15.58 -2.93 6.50
C GLY A 115 -16.19 -1.52 6.49
N ALA A 116 -15.87 -0.68 7.47
CA ALA A 116 -16.33 0.71 7.50
C ALA A 116 -15.68 1.52 6.35
N VAL A 117 -16.51 2.22 5.59
CA VAL A 117 -16.06 3.15 4.55
C VAL A 117 -15.73 4.49 5.20
N TYR A 118 -14.61 5.11 4.79
CA TYR A 118 -14.26 6.47 5.23
C TYR A 118 -15.39 7.44 4.88
N THR A 119 -15.89 8.15 5.88
CA THR A 119 -16.81 9.27 5.68
C THR A 119 -16.33 10.47 6.49
N LEU A 120 -16.77 11.68 6.13
CA LEU A 120 -16.44 12.89 6.92
C LEU A 120 -16.97 12.81 8.37
N GLU A 121 -17.99 11.98 8.60
CA GLU A 121 -18.63 11.72 9.90
C GLU A 121 -17.96 10.57 10.67
N ASN A 122 -17.30 9.65 9.95
CA ASN A 122 -16.45 8.60 10.50
C ASN A 122 -15.04 8.72 9.89
N PRO A 123 -14.24 9.69 10.38
CA PRO A 123 -12.84 9.74 10.03
C PRO A 123 -12.23 8.44 10.56
N LEU A 124 -12.05 7.45 9.69
CA LEU A 124 -11.31 6.25 10.01
C LEU A 124 -10.01 6.73 10.65
N GLU A 125 -9.78 6.36 11.91
CA GLU A 125 -8.45 6.54 12.49
C GLU A 125 -7.49 5.93 11.47
N GLU A 126 -6.49 6.68 10.99
CA GLU A 126 -5.47 6.20 10.05
C GLU A 126 -4.71 4.95 10.56
N GLU A 127 -5.05 4.46 11.76
CA GLU A 127 -4.44 3.38 12.52
C GLU A 127 -5.34 2.13 12.70
N PHE A 128 -6.52 2.02 12.08
CA PHE A 128 -7.30 0.78 12.19
C PHE A 128 -6.64 -0.37 11.41
N SER A 129 -5.97 -1.26 12.14
CA SER A 129 -5.41 -2.52 11.65
C SER A 129 -6.15 -3.69 12.30
N CYS A 130 -6.75 -4.54 11.48
CA CYS A 130 -7.43 -5.75 11.98
C CYS A 130 -6.43 -6.74 12.61
N ALA A 131 -5.16 -6.71 12.22
CA ALA A 131 -4.12 -7.54 12.84
C ALA A 131 -3.96 -7.25 14.34
N ASP A 132 -4.20 -6.00 14.76
CA ASP A 132 -3.98 -5.55 16.13
C ASP A 132 -5.28 -5.39 16.91
N ARG A 133 -6.34 -4.91 16.25
CA ARG A 133 -7.59 -4.48 16.91
C ARG A 133 -8.76 -5.45 16.73
N CYS A 134 -8.71 -6.40 15.80
CA CYS A 134 -9.82 -7.35 15.65
C CYS A 134 -9.87 -8.36 16.79
N PHE A 135 -11.08 -8.65 17.24
CA PHE A 135 -11.34 -9.70 18.21
C PHE A 135 -11.30 -11.05 17.53
N HIS A 136 -10.50 -11.99 18.05
CA HIS A 136 -10.40 -13.35 17.53
C HIS A 136 -11.19 -14.33 18.41
N ASN A 137 -12.49 -14.43 18.14
CA ASN A 137 -13.44 -15.15 18.98
C ASN A 137 -14.28 -16.16 18.20
N VAL A 138 -14.83 -17.14 18.93
CA VAL A 138 -15.79 -18.11 18.39
C VAL A 138 -17.13 -17.43 18.11
N THR A 139 -17.56 -16.55 19.00
CA THR A 139 -18.85 -15.85 18.93
C THR A 139 -18.62 -14.35 18.87
N HIS A 140 -19.31 -13.71 17.94
CA HIS A 140 -19.36 -12.26 17.80
C HIS A 140 -20.80 -11.80 17.88
N GLU A 141 -21.04 -10.67 18.55
CA GLU A 141 -22.38 -10.15 18.78
C GLU A 141 -22.49 -8.71 18.26
N ARG A 142 -23.64 -8.38 17.67
CA ARG A 142 -24.05 -7.04 17.27
C ARG A 142 -25.50 -6.85 17.66
N THR A 143 -25.85 -5.63 18.03
CA THR A 143 -27.20 -5.28 18.45
C THR A 143 -27.73 -4.22 17.50
N SER A 144 -29.00 -4.37 17.12
CA SER A 144 -29.80 -3.35 16.45
C SER A 144 -30.65 -2.66 17.51
N GLU A 145 -30.43 -1.37 17.75
CA GLU A 145 -31.13 -0.63 18.80
C GLU A 145 -32.56 -0.29 18.37
N ASP A 146 -32.73 0.27 17.18
CA ASP A 146 -33.99 0.79 16.64
C ASP A 146 -34.48 -0.02 15.41
N GLY A 147 -34.09 -1.30 15.32
CA GLY A 147 -34.47 -2.16 14.20
C GLY A 147 -33.71 -1.86 12.91
N GLU A 148 -32.58 -1.12 12.98
CA GLU A 148 -31.68 -0.93 11.85
C GLU A 148 -31.06 -2.23 11.33
N ASP A 149 -30.71 -2.22 10.05
CA ASP A 149 -29.97 -3.31 9.41
C ASP A 149 -28.58 -3.47 10.04
N ILE A 150 -28.17 -4.72 10.25
CA ILE A 150 -26.85 -5.05 10.79
C ILE A 150 -25.97 -5.61 9.67
N SER A 151 -24.83 -4.96 9.44
CA SER A 151 -23.72 -5.52 8.65
C SER A 151 -22.61 -6.01 9.56
N PHE A 152 -22.27 -7.30 9.46
CA PHE A 152 -21.17 -7.92 10.18
C PHE A 152 -20.09 -8.36 9.19
N PHE A 153 -18.88 -7.86 9.39
CA PHE A 153 -17.71 -8.24 8.60
C PHE A 153 -16.73 -9.03 9.47
N ALA A 154 -16.19 -10.12 8.92
CA ALA A 154 -15.19 -10.93 9.57
C ALA A 154 -14.14 -11.48 8.61
N LEU A 155 -12.94 -11.68 9.15
CA LEU A 155 -11.84 -12.36 8.48
C LEU A 155 -11.55 -13.71 9.14
N THR A 156 -11.12 -14.67 8.34
CA THR A 156 -10.59 -15.95 8.85
C THR A 156 -9.12 -15.85 9.26
N SER A 157 -8.41 -14.83 8.75
CA SER A 157 -7.00 -14.55 9.06
C SER A 157 -6.69 -13.08 8.87
N VAL A 158 -5.76 -12.57 9.68
CA VAL A 158 -5.26 -11.19 9.60
C VAL A 158 -4.08 -11.03 8.66
N ASP A 159 -3.52 -12.13 8.17
CA ASP A 159 -2.38 -12.11 7.25
C ASP A 159 -2.79 -11.52 5.88
N PRO A 160 -2.28 -10.35 5.49
CA PRO A 160 -2.61 -9.73 4.22
C PRO A 160 -2.04 -10.52 3.04
N ALA A 161 -1.03 -11.36 3.21
CA ALA A 161 -0.49 -12.15 2.09
C ALA A 161 -1.52 -13.14 1.50
N ARG A 162 -2.61 -13.39 2.21
CA ARG A 162 -3.70 -14.28 1.77
C ARG A 162 -4.76 -13.58 0.93
N ARG A 163 -4.78 -12.24 0.94
CA ARG A 163 -5.84 -11.43 0.34
C ARG A 163 -5.26 -10.11 -0.14
N SER A 164 -5.51 -9.74 -1.40
CA SER A 164 -5.00 -8.49 -2.02
C SER A 164 -3.59 -8.55 -2.61
N ASN A 165 -3.24 -9.64 -3.29
CA ASN A 165 -1.96 -9.78 -3.98
C ASN A 165 -0.74 -9.65 -3.02
N GLY A 166 0.46 -9.78 -3.55
CA GLY A 166 1.64 -9.52 -2.73
C GLY A 166 2.94 -9.75 -3.47
N SER A 167 4.04 -9.80 -2.71
CA SER A 167 5.38 -10.00 -3.27
C SER A 167 6.15 -11.09 -2.53
N VAL A 168 6.94 -11.86 -3.27
CA VAL A 168 7.85 -12.87 -2.74
C VAL A 168 9.24 -12.74 -3.37
N PHE A 169 10.27 -13.17 -2.65
CA PHE A 169 11.63 -13.21 -3.18
C PHE A 169 12.00 -14.66 -3.49
N ALA A 170 12.43 -14.91 -4.72
CA ALA A 170 12.84 -16.24 -5.15
C ALA A 170 13.96 -16.18 -6.19
N LYS A 171 14.61 -17.32 -6.43
CA LYS A 171 15.69 -17.43 -7.43
C LYS A 171 15.14 -17.50 -8.85
N ASP A 172 14.00 -18.15 -9.02
CA ASP A 172 13.33 -18.40 -10.29
C ASP A 172 11.80 -18.32 -10.11
N ILE A 173 11.08 -18.38 -11.23
CA ILE A 173 9.62 -18.25 -11.25
C ILE A 173 8.92 -19.42 -10.54
N ASP A 174 9.50 -20.62 -10.62
CA ASP A 174 8.92 -21.82 -10.00
C ASP A 174 9.01 -21.73 -8.47
N GLY A 175 10.16 -21.31 -7.93
CA GLY A 175 10.30 -21.03 -6.51
C GLY A 175 9.43 -19.86 -6.03
N ALA A 176 9.21 -18.85 -6.89
CA ALA A 176 8.29 -17.77 -6.59
C ALA A 176 6.84 -18.27 -6.50
N TRP A 177 6.45 -19.18 -7.40
CA TRP A 177 5.14 -19.81 -7.37
C TRP A 177 4.93 -20.62 -6.09
N GLU A 178 5.94 -21.40 -5.68
CA GLU A 178 5.87 -22.19 -4.44
C GLU A 178 5.70 -21.32 -3.20
N GLU A 179 6.50 -20.25 -3.05
CA GLU A 179 6.41 -19.35 -1.89
C GLU A 179 5.12 -18.51 -1.90
N ALA A 180 4.68 -18.04 -3.07
CA ALA A 180 3.40 -17.34 -3.19
C ALA A 180 2.24 -18.28 -2.83
N ASN A 181 2.24 -19.51 -3.35
CA ASN A 181 1.21 -20.50 -3.07
C ASN A 181 1.19 -20.85 -1.58
N LYS A 182 2.35 -20.99 -0.93
CA LYS A 182 2.42 -21.20 0.52
C LYS A 182 1.87 -20.03 1.34
N SER A 183 1.99 -18.80 0.82
CA SER A 183 1.49 -17.60 1.49
C SER A 183 -0.04 -17.49 1.38
N VAL A 184 -0.60 -17.82 0.21
CA VAL A 184 -2.04 -17.76 -0.06
C VAL A 184 -2.78 -18.98 0.48
N ASN A 185 -2.20 -20.17 0.33
CA ASN A 185 -2.84 -21.44 0.68
C ASN A 185 -3.13 -21.53 2.18
N TYR A 186 -4.42 -21.59 2.50
CA TYR A 186 -4.89 -21.61 3.87
C TYR A 186 -6.16 -22.43 3.99
N LEU A 187 -6.22 -23.32 4.98
CA LEU A 187 -7.43 -24.06 5.33
C LEU A 187 -8.05 -23.50 6.61
N HIS A 188 -9.25 -22.95 6.48
CA HIS A 188 -10.11 -22.59 7.61
C HIS A 188 -11.02 -23.77 7.96
N SER A 189 -10.85 -24.36 9.14
CA SER A 189 -11.63 -25.52 9.55
C SER A 189 -11.92 -25.52 11.06
N PRO A 190 -13.17 -25.74 11.50
CA PRO A 190 -14.38 -25.95 10.68
C PRO A 190 -14.86 -24.70 9.94
N SER A 191 -15.36 -24.86 8.71
CA SER A 191 -15.88 -23.77 7.86
C SER A 191 -17.40 -23.61 7.93
N LEU A 192 -18.04 -24.11 9.00
CA LEU A 192 -19.48 -23.92 9.23
C LEU A 192 -19.72 -22.60 9.97
N ILE A 193 -20.49 -21.70 9.39
CA ILE A 193 -20.89 -20.43 10.00
C ILE A 193 -22.28 -20.59 10.57
N ARG A 194 -22.42 -20.44 11.89
CA ARG A 194 -23.72 -20.45 12.56
C ARG A 194 -24.14 -19.02 12.85
N ILE A 195 -25.32 -18.64 12.39
CA ILE A 195 -25.91 -17.34 12.64
C ILE A 195 -27.09 -17.54 13.59
N GLU A 196 -27.23 -16.68 14.59
CA GLU A 196 -28.41 -16.62 15.45
C GLU A 196 -28.91 -15.19 15.53
N VAL A 197 -30.22 -14.99 15.40
CA VAL A 197 -30.88 -13.70 15.59
C VAL A 197 -31.86 -13.87 16.73
N ILE A 198 -31.67 -13.08 17.77
CA ILE A 198 -32.47 -13.13 18.99
C ILE A 198 -33.32 -11.86 19.06
N GLU A 199 -34.64 -12.06 19.02
CA GLU A 199 -35.62 -10.98 19.01
C GLU A 199 -36.53 -11.05 20.25
N LEU A 200 -37.00 -9.89 20.71
CA LEU A 200 -37.95 -9.83 21.83
C LEU A 200 -39.37 -10.17 21.39
N GLY A 201 -40.04 -11.02 22.16
CA GLY A 201 -41.41 -11.48 21.94
C GLY A 201 -41.49 -12.78 21.16
N ASN A 202 -42.73 -13.29 21.00
CA ASN A 202 -43.03 -14.48 20.20
C ASN A 202 -43.21 -14.09 18.72
N ARG A 203 -42.12 -14.06 17.96
CA ARG A 203 -42.08 -13.58 16.57
C ARG A 203 -42.36 -14.69 15.59
N THR A 204 -43.30 -14.47 14.65
CA THR A 204 -43.64 -15.46 13.61
C THR A 204 -43.04 -15.12 12.26
N THR A 205 -42.68 -13.85 12.04
CA THR A 205 -41.96 -13.38 10.87
C THR A 205 -40.47 -13.61 11.06
N GLN A 206 -39.82 -14.21 10.07
CA GLN A 206 -38.38 -14.44 10.05
C GLN A 206 -37.66 -13.20 9.51
N PRO A 207 -36.50 -12.81 10.07
CA PRO A 207 -35.64 -11.79 9.48
C PRO A 207 -34.95 -12.30 8.21
N PHE A 208 -34.55 -11.38 7.34
CA PHE A 208 -33.80 -11.71 6.14
C PHE A 208 -32.30 -11.66 6.42
N ILE A 209 -31.62 -12.79 6.22
CA ILE A 209 -30.18 -12.95 6.37
C ILE A 209 -29.54 -13.29 5.03
N GLU A 210 -28.42 -12.64 4.73
CA GLU A 210 -27.55 -12.97 3.61
C GLU A 210 -26.11 -13.13 4.15
N VAL A 211 -25.46 -14.21 3.70
CA VAL A 211 -24.11 -14.58 4.09
C VAL A 211 -23.25 -14.64 2.84
N GLU A 212 -22.27 -13.75 2.75
CA GLU A 212 -21.28 -13.71 1.68
C GLU A 212 -19.96 -14.28 2.20
N THR A 213 -19.41 -15.25 1.46
CA THR A 213 -18.11 -15.84 1.75
C THR A 213 -17.18 -15.64 0.56
N VAL A 214 -15.91 -15.32 0.83
CA VAL A 214 -14.93 -15.04 -0.21
C VAL A 214 -13.75 -15.98 -0.07
N ASN A 215 -13.42 -16.68 -1.16
CA ASN A 215 -12.25 -17.53 -1.28
C ASN A 215 -11.26 -16.91 -2.26
N GLU A 216 -10.01 -16.70 -1.85
CA GLU A 216 -8.98 -16.10 -2.73
C GLU A 216 -7.95 -17.13 -3.18
N GLU A 217 -7.82 -17.33 -4.49
CA GLU A 217 -6.86 -18.30 -5.04
C GLU A 217 -5.71 -17.61 -5.76
N LEU A 218 -4.53 -18.22 -5.74
CA LEU A 218 -3.37 -17.74 -6.48
C LEU A 218 -3.62 -17.86 -7.99
N ARG A 219 -3.55 -16.73 -8.70
CA ARG A 219 -3.81 -16.65 -10.13
C ARG A 219 -2.55 -16.61 -10.96
N GLU A 220 -1.65 -15.68 -10.64
CA GLU A 220 -0.47 -15.41 -11.47
C GLU A 220 0.71 -14.94 -10.61
N VAL A 221 1.92 -15.29 -11.02
CA VAL A 221 3.18 -14.78 -10.45
C VAL A 221 4.02 -14.23 -11.59
N LYS A 222 4.55 -13.03 -11.43
CA LYS A 222 5.37 -12.33 -12.42
C LYS A 222 6.61 -11.74 -11.77
N VAL A 223 7.71 -11.69 -12.51
CA VAL A 223 8.92 -10.96 -12.08
C VAL A 223 8.52 -9.50 -11.89
N PHE A 224 8.87 -8.94 -10.73
CA PHE A 224 8.76 -7.51 -10.51
C PHE A 224 9.71 -6.81 -11.50
N SER A 225 9.14 -6.05 -12.42
CA SER A 225 9.89 -5.24 -13.35
C SER A 225 9.53 -3.78 -13.14
N VAL A 226 10.56 -2.96 -13.05
CA VAL A 226 10.41 -1.51 -13.00
C VAL A 226 10.58 -0.99 -14.42
N ASP A 227 9.74 -0.04 -14.83
CA ASP A 227 9.90 0.60 -16.13
C ASP A 227 11.16 1.46 -16.16
N ALA A 228 12.23 0.88 -16.66
CA ALA A 228 13.55 1.49 -16.71
C ALA A 228 13.54 2.82 -17.48
N ALA A 229 12.64 3.01 -18.46
CA ALA A 229 12.56 4.25 -19.21
C ALA A 229 12.02 5.39 -18.33
N THR A 230 10.92 5.15 -17.62
CA THR A 230 10.31 6.15 -16.73
C THR A 230 11.22 6.46 -15.54
N GLU A 231 11.80 5.45 -14.90
CA GLU A 231 12.75 5.67 -13.80
C GLU A 231 14.00 6.42 -14.25
N PHE A 232 14.50 6.13 -15.45
CA PHE A 232 15.64 6.86 -16.01
C PHE A 232 15.31 8.34 -16.25
N VAL A 233 14.10 8.66 -16.72
CA VAL A 233 13.65 10.05 -16.89
C VAL A 233 13.60 10.77 -15.55
N TRP A 234 13.06 10.14 -14.51
CA TRP A 234 13.03 10.72 -13.16
C TRP A 234 14.43 10.90 -12.57
N ALA A 235 15.30 9.90 -12.72
CA ALA A 235 16.69 9.98 -12.28
C ALA A 235 17.46 11.10 -13.02
N LEU A 236 17.28 11.22 -14.34
CA LEU A 236 17.90 12.27 -15.15
C LEU A 236 17.38 13.66 -14.76
N ALA A 237 16.07 13.80 -14.52
CA ALA A 237 15.47 15.03 -14.04
C ALA A 237 16.05 15.45 -12.68
N ALA A 238 16.22 14.52 -11.74
CA ALA A 238 16.82 14.78 -10.44
C ALA A 238 18.29 15.23 -10.56
N VAL A 239 19.08 14.58 -11.42
CA VAL A 239 20.49 14.95 -11.66
C VAL A 239 20.58 16.34 -12.28
N VAL A 240 19.80 16.62 -13.33
CA VAL A 240 19.76 17.95 -13.97
C VAL A 240 19.32 19.01 -12.96
N GLY A 241 18.33 18.72 -12.11
CA GLY A 241 17.88 19.62 -11.04
C GLY A 241 19.01 19.95 -10.06
N CYS A 242 19.72 18.94 -9.57
CA CYS A 242 20.84 19.12 -8.62
C CYS A 242 21.97 19.96 -9.23
N PHE A 243 22.39 19.63 -10.46
CA PHE A 243 23.42 20.41 -11.16
C PHE A 243 22.96 21.85 -11.45
N SER A 244 21.69 22.05 -11.79
CA SER A 244 21.14 23.40 -12.06
C SER A 244 21.17 24.27 -10.80
N ILE A 245 20.81 23.71 -9.64
CA ILE A 245 20.83 24.42 -8.35
C ILE A 245 22.26 24.89 -7.99
N VAL A 246 23.28 24.10 -8.31
CA VAL A 246 24.69 24.46 -8.01
C VAL A 246 25.29 25.39 -9.08
N LEU A 247 25.06 25.11 -10.36
CA LEU A 247 25.72 25.82 -11.45
C LEU A 247 25.14 27.21 -11.70
N ILE A 248 23.83 27.39 -11.62
CA ILE A 248 23.18 28.68 -11.93
C ILE A 248 23.69 29.80 -10.98
N PRO A 249 23.72 29.62 -9.64
CA PRO A 249 24.31 30.61 -8.74
C PRO A 249 25.81 30.82 -8.98
N SER A 250 26.55 29.74 -9.25
CA SER A 250 28.00 29.81 -9.50
C SER A 250 28.33 30.65 -10.74
N PHE A 251 27.62 30.41 -11.85
CA PHE A 251 27.82 31.16 -13.08
C PHE A 251 27.34 32.61 -12.99
N THR A 252 26.21 32.87 -12.31
CA THR A 252 25.72 34.25 -12.13
C THR A 252 26.72 35.10 -11.35
N VAL A 253 27.32 34.56 -10.28
CA VAL A 253 28.39 35.25 -9.53
C VAL A 253 29.61 35.47 -10.41
N TYR A 254 30.04 34.46 -11.18
CA TYR A 254 31.19 34.57 -12.09
C TYR A 254 31.00 35.66 -13.15
N PHE A 255 29.85 35.69 -13.83
CA PHE A 255 29.57 36.69 -14.85
C PHE A 255 29.38 38.09 -14.26
N ALA A 256 28.77 38.21 -13.09
CA ALA A 256 28.66 39.48 -12.38
C ALA A 256 30.05 40.03 -12.00
N ALA A 257 30.95 39.17 -11.52
CA ALA A 257 32.33 39.56 -11.21
C ALA A 257 33.09 40.03 -12.45
N GLN A 258 33.00 39.28 -13.57
CA GLN A 258 33.70 39.68 -14.79
C GLN A 258 33.13 40.98 -15.41
N ALA A 259 31.81 41.17 -15.35
CA ALA A 259 31.18 42.41 -15.81
C ALA A 259 31.59 43.62 -14.96
N LYS A 260 31.73 43.43 -13.64
CA LYS A 260 32.24 44.45 -12.73
C LYS A 260 33.69 44.80 -13.07
N GLU A 261 34.54 43.80 -13.24
CA GLU A 261 35.95 43.97 -13.61
C GLU A 261 36.12 44.80 -14.89
N LYS A 262 35.37 44.47 -15.96
CA LYS A 262 35.36 45.24 -17.20
C LYS A 262 34.88 46.68 -17.04
N ARG A 263 33.86 46.93 -16.21
CA ARG A 263 33.37 48.30 -15.94
C ARG A 263 34.41 49.11 -15.16
N ASP A 264 35.09 48.49 -14.22
CA ASP A 264 36.11 49.15 -13.41
C ASP A 264 37.36 49.45 -14.25
N GLU A 265 37.78 48.54 -15.14
CA GLU A 265 38.83 48.81 -16.14
C GLU A 265 38.48 50.00 -17.04
N ALA A 266 37.26 50.03 -17.60
CA ALA A 266 36.82 51.13 -18.46
C ALA A 266 36.79 52.49 -17.73
N LYS A 267 36.42 52.52 -16.44
CA LYS A 267 36.48 53.74 -15.63
C LYS A 267 37.91 54.20 -15.39
N VAL A 268 38.84 53.28 -15.18
CA VAL A 268 40.26 53.59 -15.00
C VAL A 268 40.86 54.15 -16.29
N GLU A 269 40.53 53.60 -17.46
CA GLU A 269 40.97 54.15 -18.76
C GLU A 269 40.39 55.55 -19.03
N LEU A 270 39.12 55.77 -18.70
CA LEU A 270 38.49 57.08 -18.84
C LEU A 270 39.06 58.12 -17.88
N ALA A 271 39.43 57.72 -16.67
CA ALA A 271 40.13 58.58 -15.72
C ALA A 271 41.56 58.91 -16.19
N LYS A 272 42.30 57.94 -16.73
CA LYS A 272 43.64 58.17 -17.29
C LYS A 272 43.60 59.13 -18.48
N SER A 273 42.65 58.97 -19.41
CA SER A 273 42.51 59.86 -20.56
C SER A 273 42.12 61.28 -20.16
N LYS A 274 41.26 61.46 -19.16
CA LYS A 274 40.99 62.80 -18.58
C LYS A 274 42.23 63.45 -17.98
N VAL A 275 43.00 62.73 -17.16
CA VAL A 275 44.23 63.28 -16.56
C VAL A 275 45.25 63.66 -17.63
N VAL A 276 45.37 62.88 -18.70
CA VAL A 276 46.25 63.22 -19.83
C VAL A 276 45.75 64.46 -20.58
N ASN A 277 44.46 64.57 -20.86
CA ASN A 277 43.90 65.77 -21.52
C ASN A 277 44.01 67.02 -20.65
N ASP A 278 43.67 66.94 -19.35
CA ASP A 278 43.80 68.06 -18.41
C ASP A 278 45.27 68.50 -18.25
N ALA A 279 46.22 67.58 -18.39
CA ALA A 279 47.66 67.90 -18.37
C ALA A 279 48.15 68.53 -19.69
N ILE A 280 47.47 68.28 -20.81
CA ILE A 280 47.77 68.93 -22.10
C ILE A 280 47.19 70.35 -22.11
N ASP A 281 45.96 70.53 -21.63
CA ASP A 281 45.29 71.83 -21.54
C ASP A 281 45.93 72.79 -20.53
N ALA A 282 46.70 72.27 -19.56
CA ALA A 282 47.45 73.08 -18.59
C ALA A 282 48.79 73.63 -19.12
N VAL A 283 49.20 73.25 -20.33
CA VAL A 283 50.47 73.63 -20.96
C VAL A 283 50.26 74.61 -22.14
N GLU A 284 49.02 74.87 -22.54
CA GLU A 284 48.62 75.90 -23.51
C GLU A 284 48.19 77.21 -22.83
#